data_AF-A0AAU6DG07-F1
#
_entry.id   AF-A0AAU6DG07-F1
#
_cell.length_a   1.000
_cell.length_b   1.000
_cell.length_c   1.000
_cell.angle_alpha   90.00
_cell.angle_beta   90.00
_cell.angle_gamma   90.00
#
_symmetry.space_group_name_H-M   'P 1'
#
loop_
_entity.id
_entity.type
_entity.pdbx_description
1 polymer ?
#
loop_
_entity_poly.entity_id
_entity_poly.type
_entity_poly.pdbx_seq_one_letter_code
_entity_poly.pdbx_strand_id
1 'polypeptide(L)'
;MSPTPPAMDLDPVRRTVFAQELRIALAAQCPGSVAVLRGSLARGTADAYSDIDLAWTVPDAQFEACVAAVEACLGAVRPVVSLRSDPDFQRSCSRRLLFLAFRDMPLFWRLDLEVAAVSDEQAGPTGAGPGGAPHPPDGGSPAVVRDPEWSLAASALANGVAVVKAVLRGQQEVAAGLLERGLRRVGASGSASGRWRADVARLADAAARHEPAQRPLADQVRRLAAELLEG
;
A
#
# COMPACT_ATOMS: atom_id res chain seq x y z
N MET A 1 5.39 -1.44 33.67
CA MET A 1 5.70 -2.24 32.47
C MET A 1 4.81 -1.71 31.36
N SER A 2 5.36 -0.91 30.45
CA SER A 2 4.61 -0.46 29.27
C SER A 2 4.53 -1.65 28.29
N PRO A 3 3.37 -1.94 27.70
CA PRO A 3 3.26 -3.00 26.71
C PRO A 3 4.18 -2.67 25.52
N THR A 4 4.95 -3.66 25.08
CA THR A 4 5.69 -3.61 23.83
C THR A 4 4.72 -3.17 22.72
N PRO A 5 5.06 -2.16 21.91
CA PRO A 5 4.17 -1.70 20.85
C PRO A 5 3.87 -2.85 19.85
N PRO A 6 2.71 -2.82 19.16
CA PRO A 6 2.15 -3.91 18.34
C PRO A 6 2.93 -4.24 17.05
N ALA A 7 4.23 -3.93 16.98
CA ALA A 7 5.04 -4.03 15.77
C ALA A 7 5.18 -5.45 15.20
N MET A 8 4.90 -6.50 15.99
CA MET A 8 5.16 -7.90 15.62
C MET A 8 3.95 -8.85 15.72
N ASP A 9 2.73 -8.37 15.98
CA ASP A 9 1.57 -9.26 15.88
C ASP A 9 1.24 -9.52 14.41
N LEU A 10 1.87 -10.56 13.87
CA LEU A 10 1.74 -11.00 12.49
C LEU A 10 0.76 -12.18 12.34
N ASP A 11 -0.21 -12.31 13.25
CA ASP A 11 -1.25 -13.35 13.15
C ASP A 11 -2.04 -13.25 11.83
N PRO A 12 -1.90 -14.24 10.92
CA PRO A 12 -2.61 -14.23 9.64
C PRO A 12 -4.13 -14.23 9.78
N VAL A 13 -4.67 -14.76 10.88
CA VAL A 13 -6.12 -14.75 11.17
C VAL A 13 -6.57 -13.32 11.41
N ARG A 14 -5.87 -12.59 12.28
CA ARG A 14 -6.14 -11.16 12.54
C ARG A 14 -6.07 -10.32 11.27
N ARG A 15 -5.07 -10.56 10.40
CA ARG A 15 -5.01 -9.87 9.09
C ARG A 15 -6.22 -10.18 8.23
N THR A 16 -6.59 -11.45 8.13
CA THR A 16 -7.72 -11.88 7.30
C THR A 16 -9.02 -11.25 7.76
N VAL A 17 -9.26 -11.22 9.08
CA VAL A 17 -10.43 -10.55 9.66
C VAL A 17 -10.41 -9.06 9.30
N PHE A 18 -9.30 -8.38 9.51
CA PHE A 18 -9.17 -6.96 9.18
C PHE A 18 -9.40 -6.67 7.69
N ALA A 19 -8.83 -7.49 6.79
CA ALA A 19 -9.05 -7.36 5.35
C ALA A 19 -10.53 -7.53 4.95
N GLN A 20 -11.26 -8.41 5.65
CA GLN A 20 -12.70 -8.58 5.44
C GLN A 20 -13.50 -7.38 5.95
N GLU A 21 -13.15 -6.81 7.11
CA GLU A 21 -13.80 -5.59 7.63
C GLU A 21 -13.65 -4.42 6.66
N LEU A 22 -12.45 -4.21 6.12
CA LEU A 22 -12.18 -3.18 5.09
C LEU A 22 -13.02 -3.42 3.84
N ARG A 23 -13.08 -4.67 3.35
CA ARG A 23 -13.88 -5.04 2.18
C ARG A 23 -15.37 -4.77 2.39
N ILE A 24 -15.90 -5.13 3.56
CA ILE A 24 -17.31 -4.91 3.93
C ILE A 24 -17.60 -3.40 3.98
N ALA A 25 -16.73 -2.61 4.60
CA ALA A 25 -16.89 -1.16 4.66
C ALA A 25 -16.94 -0.51 3.26
N LEU A 26 -16.02 -0.88 2.36
CA LEU A 26 -16.00 -0.38 0.99
C LEU A 26 -17.27 -0.77 0.22
N ALA A 27 -17.70 -2.03 0.32
CA ALA A 27 -18.91 -2.50 -0.35
C ALA A 27 -20.17 -1.79 0.17
N ALA A 28 -20.22 -1.45 1.47
CA ALA A 28 -21.33 -0.72 2.07
C ALA A 28 -21.33 0.78 1.74
N GLN A 29 -20.18 1.34 1.38
CA GLN A 29 -20.00 2.78 1.16
C GLN A 29 -20.76 3.31 -0.07
N CYS A 30 -20.92 2.50 -1.11
CA CYS A 30 -21.48 2.93 -2.39
C CYS A 30 -22.46 1.89 -2.94
N PRO A 31 -23.76 2.21 -3.05
CA PRO A 31 -24.73 1.33 -3.70
C PRO A 31 -24.33 0.99 -5.14
N GLY A 32 -24.39 -0.30 -5.49
CA GLY A 32 -23.96 -0.80 -6.79
C GLY A 32 -22.45 -1.01 -6.93
N SER A 33 -21.67 -0.71 -5.89
CA SER A 33 -20.24 -1.02 -5.86
C SER A 33 -19.96 -2.46 -5.42
N VAL A 34 -18.78 -2.96 -5.77
CA VAL A 34 -18.31 -4.29 -5.38
C VAL A 34 -16.85 -4.20 -4.93
N ALA A 35 -16.58 -4.66 -3.70
CA ALA A 35 -15.22 -4.79 -3.18
C ALA A 35 -14.80 -6.27 -3.07
N VAL A 36 -13.64 -6.60 -3.62
CA VAL A 36 -13.07 -7.96 -3.63
C VAL A 36 -11.63 -7.97 -3.15
N LEU A 37 -11.25 -9.09 -2.51
CA LEU A 37 -9.85 -9.37 -2.23
C LEU A 37 -9.09 -9.62 -3.53
N ARG A 38 -7.83 -9.21 -3.56
CA ARG A 38 -6.87 -9.49 -4.62
C ARG A 38 -5.62 -10.13 -4.05
N GLY A 39 -4.64 -10.34 -4.93
CA GLY A 39 -3.30 -10.73 -4.53
C GLY A 39 -3.23 -12.06 -3.77
N SER A 40 -2.30 -12.10 -2.82
CA SER A 40 -1.99 -13.35 -2.11
C SER A 40 -3.11 -13.80 -1.17
N LEU A 41 -3.88 -12.88 -0.58
CA LEU A 41 -5.02 -13.22 0.27
C LEU A 41 -6.14 -13.88 -0.53
N ALA A 42 -6.49 -13.33 -1.70
CA ALA A 42 -7.53 -13.91 -2.55
C ALA A 42 -7.17 -15.32 -3.06
N ARG A 43 -5.88 -15.58 -3.32
CA ARG A 43 -5.39 -16.89 -3.80
C ARG A 43 -5.15 -17.90 -2.67
N GLY A 44 -5.25 -17.49 -1.40
CA GLY A 44 -4.91 -18.35 -0.26
C GLY A 44 -3.40 -18.66 -0.15
N THR A 45 -2.54 -17.87 -0.78
CA THR A 45 -1.08 -18.05 -0.77
C THR A 45 -0.36 -17.01 0.09
N ALA A 46 -1.09 -16.32 0.97
CA ALA A 46 -0.53 -15.25 1.80
C ALA A 46 0.27 -15.82 2.97
N ASP A 47 1.47 -15.30 3.21
CA ASP A 47 2.28 -15.59 4.40
C ASP A 47 2.05 -14.52 5.48
N ALA A 48 2.78 -14.55 6.59
CA ALA A 48 2.65 -13.56 7.67
C ALA A 48 3.00 -12.11 7.25
N TYR A 49 3.75 -11.95 6.16
CA TYR A 49 4.31 -10.67 5.70
C TYR A 49 3.54 -10.07 4.52
N SER A 50 2.56 -10.77 3.96
CA SER A 50 1.72 -10.20 2.90
C SER A 50 0.97 -8.96 3.39
N ASP A 51 0.96 -7.96 2.51
CA ASP A 51 0.04 -6.82 2.50
C ASP A 51 -1.39 -7.28 2.21
N ILE A 52 -2.30 -6.32 2.20
CA ILE A 52 -3.71 -6.50 1.87
C ILE A 52 -3.94 -5.84 0.51
N ASP A 53 -4.42 -6.62 -0.46
CA ASP A 53 -4.79 -6.11 -1.77
C ASP A 53 -6.33 -6.12 -1.90
N LEU A 54 -6.93 -4.98 -2.24
CA LEU A 54 -8.36 -4.86 -2.53
C LEU A 54 -8.59 -4.23 -3.90
N ALA A 55 -9.62 -4.68 -4.60
CA ALA A 55 -10.18 -3.97 -5.74
C ALA A 55 -11.60 -3.54 -5.39
N TRP A 56 -11.92 -2.27 -5.60
CA TRP A 56 -13.23 -1.67 -5.40
C TRP A 56 -13.74 -1.09 -6.70
N THR A 57 -14.71 -1.77 -7.28
CA THR A 57 -15.38 -1.34 -8.50
C THR A 57 -16.61 -0.51 -8.13
N VAL A 58 -16.72 0.70 -8.66
CA VAL A 58 -17.79 1.66 -8.35
C VAL A 58 -18.49 2.11 -9.64
N PRO A 59 -19.77 2.53 -9.57
CA PRO A 59 -20.42 3.16 -10.72
C PRO A 59 -19.67 4.41 -11.17
N ASP A 60 -19.52 4.59 -12.48
CA ASP A 60 -18.77 5.70 -13.09
C ASP A 60 -19.19 7.08 -12.55
N ALA A 61 -20.50 7.33 -12.49
CA ALA A 61 -21.08 8.57 -11.97
C ALA A 61 -20.73 8.86 -10.49
N GLN A 62 -20.31 7.85 -9.72
CA GLN A 62 -19.97 7.96 -8.30
C GLN A 62 -18.45 7.90 -8.05
N PHE A 63 -17.62 7.75 -9.09
CA PHE A 63 -16.20 7.47 -8.96
C PHE A 63 -15.45 8.47 -8.07
N GLU A 64 -15.51 9.76 -8.40
CA GLU A 64 -14.79 10.81 -7.65
C GLU A 64 -15.30 10.94 -6.21
N ALA A 65 -16.61 10.79 -5.99
CA ALA A 65 -17.19 10.80 -4.65
C ALA A 65 -16.71 9.59 -3.81
N CYS A 66 -16.61 8.42 -4.44
CA CYS A 66 -16.10 7.21 -3.78
C CYS A 66 -14.62 7.36 -3.41
N VAL A 67 -13.79 7.87 -4.33
CA VAL A 67 -12.36 8.11 -4.10
C VAL A 67 -12.16 9.10 -2.95
N ALA A 68 -12.89 10.21 -2.93
CA ALA A 68 -12.83 11.21 -1.86
C ALA A 68 -13.28 10.66 -0.50
N ALA A 69 -14.18 9.65 -0.48
CA ALA A 69 -14.69 9.05 0.75
C ALA A 69 -13.79 7.95 1.33
N VAL A 70 -12.75 7.48 0.63
CA VAL A 70 -11.93 6.32 1.05
C VAL A 70 -11.34 6.50 2.45
N GLU A 71 -10.74 7.66 2.74
CA GLU A 71 -10.10 7.89 4.03
C GLU A 71 -11.10 7.83 5.19
N ALA A 72 -12.26 8.49 5.04
CA ALA A 72 -13.30 8.51 6.06
C ALA A 72 -13.94 7.12 6.23
N CYS A 73 -14.24 6.43 5.12
CA CYS A 73 -14.84 5.10 5.11
C CYS A 73 -13.94 4.08 5.84
N LEU A 74 -12.67 4.00 5.45
CA LEU A 74 -11.73 3.05 6.05
C LEU A 74 -11.28 3.50 7.44
N GLY A 75 -11.23 4.81 7.69
CA GLY A 75 -10.97 5.42 8.99
C GLY A 75 -12.00 5.02 10.06
N ALA A 76 -13.24 4.74 9.68
CA ALA A 76 -14.28 4.24 10.57
C ALA A 76 -14.05 2.79 11.03
N VAL A 77 -13.35 1.97 10.22
CA VAL A 77 -12.93 0.63 10.63
C VAL A 77 -11.70 0.71 11.53
N ARG A 78 -10.70 1.47 11.10
CA ARG A 78 -9.47 1.71 11.86
C ARG A 78 -8.84 3.05 11.43
N PRO A 79 -8.29 3.86 12.35
CA PRO A 79 -7.71 5.15 11.98
C PRO A 79 -6.62 5.02 10.92
N VAL A 80 -6.80 5.72 9.79
CA VAL A 80 -5.80 5.85 8.74
C VAL A 80 -4.71 6.81 9.22
N VAL A 81 -3.44 6.44 9.03
CA VAL A 81 -2.28 7.28 9.38
C VAL A 81 -1.51 7.74 8.16
N SER A 82 -1.75 7.12 7.01
CA SER A 82 -1.20 7.52 5.72
C SER A 82 -2.14 7.05 4.62
N LEU A 83 -2.46 7.96 3.71
CA LEU A 83 -3.12 7.70 2.43
C LEU A 83 -2.27 8.37 1.36
N ARG A 84 -1.97 7.64 0.27
CA ARG A 84 -1.22 8.17 -0.87
C ARG A 84 -1.82 7.63 -2.17
N SER A 85 -1.99 8.50 -3.16
CA SER A 85 -2.34 8.06 -4.52
C SER A 85 -1.09 7.75 -5.32
N ASP A 86 -1.13 6.67 -6.11
CA ASP A 86 -0.12 6.39 -7.13
C ASP A 86 -0.04 7.54 -8.14
N PRO A 87 1.15 8.09 -8.43
CA PRO A 87 1.30 9.27 -9.28
C PRO A 87 0.90 9.01 -10.74
N ASP A 88 1.01 7.76 -11.22
CA ASP A 88 0.66 7.40 -12.60
C ASP A 88 -0.86 7.33 -12.79
N PHE A 89 -1.59 6.99 -11.71
CA PHE A 89 -3.05 6.88 -11.71
C PHE A 89 -3.76 8.03 -10.98
N GLN A 90 -3.04 9.02 -10.45
CA GLN A 90 -3.65 10.11 -9.65
C GLN A 90 -4.62 11.00 -10.44
N ARG A 91 -4.51 11.02 -11.78
CA ARG A 91 -5.35 11.88 -12.66
C ARG A 91 -6.38 11.12 -13.49
N SER A 92 -6.40 9.79 -13.45
CA SER A 92 -7.34 8.99 -14.27
C SER A 92 -8.80 9.13 -13.80
N CYS A 93 -9.72 9.55 -14.64
CA CYS A 93 -11.14 9.68 -14.22
C CYS A 93 -11.86 8.34 -13.98
N SER A 94 -11.21 7.21 -14.27
CA SER A 94 -11.80 5.88 -14.24
C SER A 94 -11.02 4.89 -13.37
N ARG A 95 -9.82 5.26 -12.88
CA ARG A 95 -8.99 4.39 -12.04
C ARG A 95 -8.12 5.17 -11.05
N ARG A 96 -8.05 4.72 -9.81
CA ARG A 96 -7.09 5.19 -8.78
C ARG A 96 -6.42 3.99 -8.15
N LEU A 97 -5.14 4.14 -7.82
CA LEU A 97 -4.42 3.19 -6.98
C LEU A 97 -4.00 3.92 -5.71
N LEU A 98 -4.48 3.46 -4.56
CA LEU A 98 -4.32 4.10 -3.27
C LEU A 98 -3.53 3.18 -2.33
N PHE A 99 -2.59 3.76 -1.61
CA PHE A 99 -1.76 3.06 -0.62
C PHE A 99 -2.06 3.60 0.77
N LEU A 100 -2.53 2.71 1.65
CA LEU A 100 -2.94 3.08 3.00
C LEU A 100 -2.13 2.35 4.08
N ALA A 101 -1.91 3.06 5.17
CA ALA A 101 -1.43 2.49 6.43
C ALA A 101 -2.37 2.90 7.56
N PHE A 102 -2.50 2.00 8.55
CA PHE A 102 -3.43 2.14 9.66
C PHE A 102 -2.69 2.22 11.00
N ARG A 103 -3.29 2.92 11.95
CA ARG A 103 -2.78 3.01 13.32
C ARG A 103 -2.75 1.62 13.98
N ASP A 104 -1.69 1.35 14.74
CA ASP A 104 -1.51 0.13 15.53
C ASP A 104 -1.59 -1.17 14.71
N MET A 105 -1.20 -1.10 13.44
CA MET A 105 -1.05 -2.25 12.55
C MET A 105 0.42 -2.50 12.21
N PRO A 106 0.82 -3.76 11.97
CA PRO A 106 2.17 -4.07 11.51
C PRO A 106 2.49 -3.35 10.20
N LEU A 107 3.74 -2.89 10.04
CA LEU A 107 4.19 -2.21 8.81
C LEU A 107 4.05 -3.07 7.54
N PHE A 108 3.98 -4.39 7.69
CA PHE A 108 3.76 -5.30 6.57
C PHE A 108 2.35 -5.26 6.01
N TRP A 109 1.34 -4.99 6.85
CA TRP A 109 -0.08 -5.05 6.50
C TRP A 109 -0.59 -3.68 6.04
N ARG A 110 0.08 -3.16 5.02
CA ARG A 110 -0.43 -2.04 4.25
C ARG A 110 -1.59 -2.49 3.37
N LEU A 111 -2.48 -1.57 3.06
CA LEU A 111 -3.53 -1.77 2.07
C LEU A 111 -3.11 -1.13 0.75
N ASP A 112 -3.11 -1.93 -0.29
CA ASP A 112 -3.00 -1.50 -1.68
C ASP A 112 -4.41 -1.65 -2.29
N LEU A 113 -5.08 -0.52 -2.52
CA LEU A 113 -6.47 -0.43 -2.96
C LEU A 113 -6.54 0.10 -4.40
N GLU A 114 -7.04 -0.72 -5.30
CA GLU A 114 -7.45 -0.27 -6.64
C GLU A 114 -8.93 0.15 -6.61
N VAL A 115 -9.22 1.37 -7.06
CA VAL A 115 -10.59 1.85 -7.29
C VAL A 115 -10.78 1.99 -8.80
N ALA A 116 -11.83 1.38 -9.35
CA ALA A 116 -12.12 1.42 -10.78
C ALA A 116 -13.60 1.76 -11.03
N ALA A 117 -13.84 2.64 -11.99
CA ALA A 117 -15.17 2.92 -12.51
C ALA A 117 -15.62 1.80 -13.45
N VAL A 118 -16.91 1.45 -13.40
CA VAL A 118 -17.58 0.68 -14.46
C VAL A 118 -18.74 1.51 -15.01
N SER A 119 -18.82 1.57 -16.34
CA SER A 119 -19.98 2.14 -17.02
C SER A 119 -21.13 1.15 -16.96
N ASP A 120 -22.36 1.67 -16.82
CA ASP A 120 -23.58 0.84 -16.79
C ASP A 120 -23.74 -0.04 -18.06
N GLU A 121 -23.08 0.32 -19.17
CA GLU A 121 -23.09 -0.43 -20.43
C GLU A 121 -22.32 -1.76 -20.38
N GLN A 122 -21.37 -1.95 -19.46
CA GLN A 122 -20.66 -3.23 -19.28
C GLN A 122 -21.35 -4.19 -18.29
N ALA A 123 -22.45 -3.78 -17.65
CA ALA A 123 -23.23 -4.62 -16.74
C ALA A 123 -24.24 -5.55 -17.45
N GLY A 124 -23.91 -6.00 -18.68
CA GLY A 124 -24.68 -7.00 -19.42
C GLY A 124 -24.47 -8.42 -18.88
N PRO A 125 -25.45 -9.33 -18.99
CA PRO A 125 -25.44 -10.61 -18.28
C PRO A 125 -24.68 -11.68 -19.06
N THR A 126 -23.34 -11.64 -19.08
CA THR A 126 -22.51 -12.83 -19.33
C THR A 126 -21.10 -12.61 -18.78
N GLY A 127 -20.68 -13.49 -17.88
CA GLY A 127 -19.37 -13.44 -17.24
C GLY A 127 -18.20 -13.60 -18.20
N ALA A 128 -17.22 -12.71 -18.05
CA ALA A 128 -15.81 -12.97 -18.32
C ALA A 128 -15.03 -12.18 -17.27
N GLY A 129 -14.20 -12.87 -16.46
CA GLY A 129 -13.49 -12.28 -15.33
C GLY A 129 -12.52 -11.17 -15.76
N PRO A 130 -12.11 -10.24 -14.87
CA PRO A 130 -11.26 -9.14 -15.29
C PRO A 130 -9.79 -9.59 -15.33
N GLY A 131 -9.42 -10.20 -16.45
CA GLY A 131 -8.16 -9.92 -17.12
C GLY A 131 -8.39 -8.74 -18.07
N GLY A 132 -8.53 -7.54 -17.53
CA GLY A 132 -8.79 -6.33 -18.32
C GLY A 132 -7.50 -5.80 -18.94
N ALA A 133 -7.44 -5.75 -20.28
CA ALA A 133 -6.42 -5.04 -21.02
C ALA A 133 -6.34 -3.55 -20.60
N PRO A 134 -5.17 -2.89 -20.70
CA PRO A 134 -5.05 -1.49 -20.32
C PRO A 134 -5.92 -0.60 -21.20
N HIS A 135 -6.89 0.09 -20.59
CA HIS A 135 -7.57 1.21 -21.22
C HIS A 135 -6.57 2.36 -21.48
N PRO A 136 -6.69 3.08 -22.61
CA PRO A 136 -5.87 4.27 -22.86
C PRO A 136 -6.16 5.35 -21.81
N PRO A 137 -5.21 6.24 -21.50
CA PRO A 137 -5.43 7.31 -20.55
C PRO A 137 -6.50 8.27 -21.09
N ASP A 138 -7.61 8.40 -20.35
CA ASP A 138 -8.72 9.29 -20.67
C ASP A 138 -8.28 10.77 -20.64
N GLY A 139 -8.55 11.48 -21.74
CA GLY A 139 -8.26 12.91 -21.93
C GLY A 139 -9.24 13.87 -21.24
N GLY A 140 -9.81 13.48 -20.10
CA GLY A 140 -10.72 14.33 -19.32
C GLY A 140 -9.96 15.38 -18.51
N SER A 141 -10.35 16.66 -18.64
CA SER A 141 -9.77 17.76 -17.84
C SER A 141 -9.85 17.45 -16.34
N PRO A 142 -8.73 17.54 -15.60
CA PRO A 142 -8.66 17.07 -14.23
C PRO A 142 -9.44 17.98 -13.28
N ALA A 143 -10.27 17.38 -12.43
CA ALA A 143 -10.64 18.00 -11.16
C ALA A 143 -9.34 18.25 -10.36
N VAL A 144 -9.13 19.49 -9.94
CA VAL A 144 -7.93 19.90 -9.20
C VAL A 144 -8.00 19.31 -7.79
N VAL A 145 -7.57 18.07 -7.62
CA VAL A 145 -7.25 17.52 -6.31
C VAL A 145 -5.84 18.02 -5.96
N ARG A 146 -5.77 18.98 -5.02
CA ARG A 146 -4.50 19.38 -4.40
C ARG A 146 -4.06 18.26 -3.44
N ASP A 147 -3.57 17.16 -3.99
CA ASP A 147 -2.95 16.10 -3.18
C ASP A 147 -1.50 16.51 -2.88
N PRO A 148 -0.99 16.39 -1.64
CA PRO A 148 0.42 16.63 -1.34
C PRO A 148 1.30 15.76 -2.24
N GLU A 149 2.36 16.37 -2.78
CA GLU A 149 3.33 15.68 -3.65
C GLU A 149 3.70 14.31 -3.10
N TRP A 150 3.67 13.31 -3.97
CA TRP A 150 4.11 11.96 -3.68
C TRP A 150 5.47 11.96 -2.96
N SER A 151 5.49 11.61 -1.66
CA SER A 151 6.70 11.61 -0.84
C SER A 151 7.69 10.54 -1.31
N LEU A 152 8.83 10.99 -1.83
CA LEU A 152 9.92 10.14 -2.27
C LEU A 152 10.52 9.37 -1.10
N ALA A 153 10.64 10.03 0.06
CA ALA A 153 11.11 9.39 1.29
C ALA A 153 10.14 8.31 1.79
N ALA A 154 8.83 8.56 1.82
CA ALA A 154 7.86 7.52 2.19
C ALA A 154 7.89 6.35 1.19
N SER A 155 8.09 6.64 -0.09
CA SER A 155 8.24 5.63 -1.14
C SER A 155 9.54 4.81 -0.99
N ALA A 156 10.63 5.42 -0.55
CA ALA A 156 11.87 4.74 -0.23
C ALA A 156 11.73 3.86 1.03
N LEU A 157 11.04 4.35 2.07
CA LEU A 157 10.76 3.58 3.29
C LEU A 157 9.85 2.37 3.03
N ALA A 158 8.88 2.50 2.13
CA ALA A 158 8.09 1.38 1.64
C ALA A 158 8.96 0.28 0.99
N ASN A 159 9.99 0.65 0.22
CA ASN A 159 10.96 -0.32 -0.28
C ASN A 159 11.76 -0.93 0.87
N GLY A 160 12.13 -0.17 1.90
CA GLY A 160 12.79 -0.71 3.10
C GLY A 160 11.99 -1.82 3.78
N VAL A 161 10.67 -1.64 3.94
CA VAL A 161 9.78 -2.71 4.43
C VAL A 161 9.80 -3.92 3.48
N ALA A 162 9.73 -3.68 2.17
CA ALA A 162 9.77 -4.75 1.17
C ALA A 162 11.12 -5.51 1.16
N VAL A 163 12.24 -4.83 1.43
CA VAL A 163 13.56 -5.46 1.63
C VAL A 163 13.49 -6.46 2.79
N VAL A 164 12.94 -6.05 3.94
CA VAL A 164 12.76 -6.95 5.08
C VAL A 164 11.92 -8.16 4.69
N LYS A 165 10.78 -7.96 4.00
CA LYS A 165 9.93 -9.07 3.50
C LYS A 165 10.73 -10.03 2.60
N ALA A 166 11.51 -9.51 1.66
CA ALA A 166 12.28 -10.31 0.71
C ALA A 166 13.37 -11.12 1.41
N VAL A 167 14.09 -10.53 2.38
CA VAL A 167 15.11 -11.23 3.16
C VAL A 167 14.51 -12.36 3.99
N LEU A 168 13.39 -12.11 4.66
CA LEU A 168 12.67 -13.14 5.44
C LEU A 168 12.14 -14.29 4.57
N ARG A 169 11.98 -14.07 3.26
CA ARG A 169 11.60 -15.07 2.25
C ARG A 169 12.80 -15.72 1.55
N GLY A 170 14.03 -15.40 1.96
CA GLY A 170 15.25 -15.90 1.31
C GLY A 170 15.54 -15.33 -0.08
N GLN A 171 14.87 -14.24 -0.48
CA GLN A 171 14.95 -13.63 -1.81
C GLN A 171 16.02 -12.54 -1.89
N GLN A 172 17.29 -12.93 -1.79
CA GLN A 172 18.42 -12.00 -1.66
C GLN A 172 18.56 -11.01 -2.82
N GLU A 173 18.41 -11.46 -4.06
CA GLU A 173 18.50 -10.59 -5.24
C GLU A 173 17.35 -9.57 -5.31
N VAL A 174 16.15 -10.00 -4.94
CA VAL A 174 14.97 -9.12 -4.85
C VAL A 174 15.19 -8.04 -3.78
N ALA A 175 15.72 -8.44 -2.61
CA ALA A 175 16.07 -7.53 -1.53
C ALA A 175 17.10 -6.48 -1.98
N ALA A 176 18.16 -6.89 -2.69
CA ALA A 176 19.16 -5.97 -3.24
C ALA A 176 18.52 -4.94 -4.19
N GLY A 177 17.73 -5.42 -5.16
CA GLY A 177 17.08 -4.55 -6.14
C GLY A 177 16.05 -3.59 -5.53
N LEU A 178 15.39 -3.98 -4.44
CA LEU A 178 14.47 -3.10 -3.69
C LEU A 178 15.23 -2.01 -2.92
N LEU A 179 16.31 -2.39 -2.25
CA LEU A 179 17.16 -1.46 -1.48
C LEU A 179 17.72 -0.36 -2.40
N GLU A 180 18.34 -0.75 -3.50
CA GLU A 180 18.96 0.17 -4.45
C GLU A 180 17.94 1.11 -5.09
N ARG A 181 16.73 0.61 -5.37
CA ARG A 181 15.62 1.44 -5.86
C ARG A 181 15.16 2.43 -4.80
N GLY A 182 15.13 2.03 -3.53
CA GLY A 182 14.83 2.91 -2.40
C GLY A 182 15.86 4.02 -2.24
N LEU A 183 17.16 3.68 -2.27
CA LEU A 183 18.26 4.64 -2.16
C LEU A 183 18.22 5.67 -3.31
N ARG A 184 18.02 5.20 -4.55
CA ARG A 184 17.87 6.07 -5.72
C ARG A 184 16.72 7.08 -5.60
N ARG A 185 15.58 6.68 -5.02
CA ARG A 185 14.42 7.59 -4.84
C ARG A 185 14.75 8.83 -4.01
N VAL A 186 15.66 8.71 -3.05
CA VAL A 186 16.05 9.81 -2.15
C VAL A 186 17.42 10.41 -2.50
N GLY A 187 17.92 10.12 -3.71
CA GLY A 187 19.22 10.63 -4.20
C GLY A 187 20.44 10.07 -3.45
N ALA A 188 20.28 8.98 -2.71
CA ALA A 188 21.38 8.33 -2.00
C ALA A 188 22.10 7.33 -2.91
N SER A 189 23.43 7.39 -2.92
CA SER A 189 24.27 6.41 -3.60
C SER A 189 24.54 5.19 -2.71
N GLY A 190 24.68 4.03 -3.33
CA GLY A 190 25.12 2.80 -2.67
C GLY A 190 24.42 1.55 -3.19
N SER A 191 25.11 0.42 -3.05
CA SER A 191 24.60 -0.91 -3.37
C SER A 191 24.26 -1.68 -2.10
N ALA A 192 23.55 -2.81 -2.25
CA ALA A 192 23.36 -3.74 -1.16
C ALA A 192 24.71 -4.35 -0.74
N SER A 193 24.97 -4.36 0.57
CA SER A 193 26.17 -5.00 1.14
C SER A 193 25.91 -6.43 1.60
N GLY A 194 24.64 -6.85 1.64
CA GLY A 194 24.20 -8.13 2.20
C GLY A 194 24.04 -8.10 3.72
N ARG A 195 24.54 -7.05 4.40
CA ARG A 195 24.25 -6.79 5.82
C ARG A 195 22.92 -6.08 5.95
N TRP A 196 21.84 -6.83 5.75
CA TRP A 196 20.51 -6.28 5.51
C TRP A 196 20.00 -5.36 6.61
N ARG A 197 20.27 -5.68 7.88
CA ARG A 197 19.93 -4.79 9.00
C ARG A 197 20.58 -3.41 8.84
N ALA A 198 21.87 -3.36 8.54
CA ALA A 198 22.61 -2.11 8.37
C ALA A 198 22.22 -1.37 7.07
N ASP A 199 21.94 -2.13 6.00
CA ASP A 199 21.50 -1.58 4.72
C ASP A 199 20.13 -0.89 4.84
N VAL A 200 19.17 -1.53 5.51
CA VAL A 200 17.84 -0.93 5.77
C VAL A 200 17.94 0.29 6.70
N ALA A 201 18.80 0.24 7.72
CA ALA A 201 19.04 1.41 8.58
C ALA A 201 19.61 2.60 7.78
N ARG A 202 20.58 2.35 6.89
CA ARG A 202 21.16 3.37 6.00
C ARG A 202 20.09 3.99 5.10
N LEU A 203 19.21 3.17 4.52
CA LEU A 203 18.09 3.65 3.71
C LEU A 203 17.13 4.52 4.53
N ALA A 204 16.77 4.07 5.74
CA ALA A 204 15.88 4.81 6.62
C ALA A 204 16.47 6.18 7.01
N ASP A 205 17.76 6.24 7.33
CA ASP A 205 18.46 7.49 7.63
C ASP A 205 18.54 8.42 6.43
N ALA A 206 18.78 7.88 5.22
CA ALA A 206 18.78 8.66 3.99
C ALA A 206 17.40 9.26 3.71
N ALA A 207 16.33 8.49 3.86
CA ALA A 207 14.96 8.97 3.68
C ALA A 207 14.60 10.08 4.68
N ALA A 208 14.94 9.91 5.97
CA ALA A 208 14.68 10.92 6.99
C ALA A 208 15.56 12.17 6.87
N ARG A 209 16.70 12.10 6.17
CA ARG A 209 17.47 13.30 5.78
C ARG A 209 16.85 14.01 4.59
N HIS A 210 16.33 13.26 3.62
CA HIS A 210 15.69 13.79 2.42
C HIS A 210 14.39 14.53 2.75
N GLU A 211 13.54 13.91 3.57
CA GLU A 211 12.30 14.53 4.08
C GLU A 211 12.21 14.33 5.60
N PRO A 212 12.59 15.33 6.41
CA PRO A 212 12.61 15.23 7.88
C PRO A 212 11.26 14.85 8.50
N ALA A 213 10.15 15.21 7.87
CA ALA A 213 8.81 14.83 8.29
C ALA A 213 8.59 13.31 8.34
N GLN A 214 9.36 12.53 7.56
CA GLN A 214 9.27 11.06 7.52
C GLN A 214 10.12 10.37 8.60
N ARG A 215 10.78 11.10 9.50
CA ARG A 215 11.58 10.53 10.60
C ARG A 215 10.81 9.47 11.42
N PRO A 216 9.54 9.67 11.83
CA PRO A 216 8.83 8.67 12.62
C PRO A 216 8.67 7.33 11.89
N LEU A 217 8.37 7.36 10.57
CA LEU A 217 8.28 6.15 9.76
C LEU A 217 9.65 5.51 9.55
N ALA A 218 10.69 6.30 9.32
CA ALA A 218 12.06 5.81 9.21
C ALA A 218 12.51 5.07 10.49
N ASP A 219 12.17 5.60 11.66
CA ASP A 219 12.45 4.95 12.94
C ASP A 219 11.68 3.63 13.11
N GLN A 220 10.43 3.55 12.64
CA GLN A 220 9.68 2.30 12.64
C GLN A 220 10.30 1.25 11.71
N VAL A 221 10.70 1.63 10.48
CA VAL A 221 11.36 0.71 9.52
C VAL A 221 12.71 0.23 10.06
N ARG A 222 13.48 1.12 10.72
CA ARG A 222 14.74 0.75 11.37
C ARG A 222 14.54 -0.25 12.51
N ARG A 223 13.52 -0.03 13.36
CA ARG A 223 13.17 -0.99 14.43
C ARG A 223 12.75 -2.35 13.87
N LEU A 224 11.89 -2.34 12.84
CA LEU A 224 11.47 -3.56 12.14
C LEU A 224 12.68 -4.38 11.66
N ALA A 225 13.66 -3.73 11.01
CA ALA A 225 14.87 -4.40 10.55
C ALA A 225 15.76 -4.90 11.71
N ALA A 226 15.85 -4.15 12.80
CA ALA A 226 16.63 -4.55 13.97
C ALA A 226 16.04 -5.78 14.69
N GLU A 227 14.71 -5.89 14.71
CA GLU A 227 13.97 -6.99 15.34
C GLU A 227 13.99 -8.27 14.50
N LEU A 228 13.87 -8.15 13.17
CA LEU A 228 13.62 -9.31 12.30
C LEU A 228 14.82 -9.79 11.47
N LEU A 229 15.83 -8.96 11.26
CA LEU A 229 16.98 -9.32 10.43
C LEU A 229 18.21 -9.56 11.30
N GLU A 230 19.02 -10.55 10.93
CA GLU A 230 20.32 -10.80 11.56
C GLU A 230 21.32 -9.66 11.26
N GLY A 231 22.32 -9.52 12.13
CA GLY A 231 23.32 -8.45 12.11
C GLY A 231 24.47 -8.71 11.14
#